data_AF-A0A951BGM9-F1
#
_entry.id   AF-A0A951BGM9-F1
#
_cell.length_a   1.000
_cell.length_b   1.000
_cell.length_c   1.000
_cell.angle_alpha   90.00
_cell.angle_beta   90.00
_cell.angle_gamma   90.00
#
_symmetry.space_group_name_H-M   'P 1'
#
loop_
_entity.id
_entity.type
_entity.pdbx_description
1 polymer ?
#
loop_
_entity_poly.entity_id
_entity_poly.type
_entity_poly.pdbx_seq_one_letter_code
_entity_poly.pdbx_strand_id
1 'polypeptide(L)'
;MTWVDKDKWAATSTLTPRVRQNYHGQLAKAGRWLAAEHPEISGPADWTRATCASWVARVDRMMIGEFIQRTVVVAARRGEPLSPRAKAGLLNAVRAFFRDCQAWEWIPCRFDPVRALSTPRSVKALIGPKPRVIADDIWAKLLWAGLNLEPADVPPRSGQAYPIE
;
A
#
# COMPACT_ATOMS: atom_id res chain seq x y z
N MET A 1 -3.93 22.75 -2.58
CA MET A 1 -5.09 22.01 -3.13
C MET A 1 -5.03 20.57 -2.65
N THR A 2 -5.78 20.22 -1.61
CA THR A 2 -5.86 18.83 -1.11
C THR A 2 -6.99 18.12 -1.84
N TRP A 3 -6.67 17.43 -2.93
CA TRP A 3 -7.64 16.66 -3.73
C TRP A 3 -8.30 15.50 -2.95
N VAL A 4 -7.82 15.18 -1.74
CA VAL A 4 -8.39 14.20 -0.81
C VAL A 4 -8.71 14.88 0.51
N ASP A 5 -9.95 14.73 0.98
CA ASP A 5 -10.33 15.03 2.35
C ASP A 5 -9.81 13.92 3.27
N LYS A 6 -8.56 14.08 3.70
CA LYS A 6 -7.81 13.08 4.48
C LYS A 6 -8.48 12.77 5.82
N ASP A 7 -9.05 13.78 6.46
CA ASP A 7 -9.54 13.69 7.82
C ASP A 7 -10.90 12.98 7.82
N LYS A 8 -11.75 13.32 6.84
CA LYS A 8 -12.99 12.59 6.58
C LYS A 8 -12.73 11.12 6.25
N TRP A 9 -11.83 10.81 5.30
CA TRP A 9 -11.54 9.41 4.95
C TRP A 9 -10.92 8.62 6.11
N ALA A 10 -10.00 9.24 6.87
CA ALA A 10 -9.34 8.57 8.00
C ALA A 10 -10.31 8.27 9.16
N ALA A 11 -11.31 9.13 9.37
CA ALA A 11 -12.34 8.93 10.39
C ALA A 11 -13.30 7.77 10.06
N THR A 12 -13.62 7.56 8.79
CA THR A 12 -14.57 6.52 8.36
C THR A 12 -13.90 5.18 8.04
N SER A 13 -12.62 5.18 7.65
CA SER A 13 -11.90 3.96 7.25
C SER A 13 -11.64 3.03 8.45
N THR A 14 -12.00 1.75 8.29
CA THR A 14 -11.74 0.66 9.26
C THR A 14 -10.29 0.16 9.27
N LEU A 15 -9.43 0.67 8.38
CA LEU A 15 -8.00 0.34 8.37
C LEU A 15 -7.30 0.79 9.66
N THR A 16 -6.27 0.06 10.06
CA THR A 16 -5.48 0.43 11.24
C THR A 16 -4.81 1.80 11.07
N PRO A 17 -4.54 2.55 12.17
CA PRO A 17 -3.93 3.88 12.08
C PRO A 17 -2.64 3.91 11.25
N ARG A 18 -1.79 2.89 11.40
CA ARG A 18 -0.54 2.75 10.64
C ARG A 18 -0.77 2.60 9.14
N VAL A 19 -1.78 1.83 8.73
CA VAL A 19 -2.12 1.64 7.32
C VAL A 19 -2.70 2.92 6.73
N ARG A 20 -3.60 3.60 7.46
CA ARG A 20 -4.15 4.90 7.04
C ARG A 20 -3.05 5.93 6.81
N GLN A 21 -2.08 6.03 7.71
CA GLN A 21 -0.94 6.95 7.56
C GLN A 21 -0.08 6.63 6.33
N ASN A 22 0.18 5.36 6.07
CA ASN A 22 0.89 4.93 4.85
C ASN A 22 0.09 5.31 3.60
N TYR A 23 -1.20 4.97 3.55
CA TYR A 23 -2.06 5.27 2.41
C TYR A 23 -2.16 6.78 2.16
N HIS A 24 -2.21 7.59 3.21
CA HIS A 24 -2.19 9.05 3.06
C HIS A 24 -0.95 9.54 2.29
N GLY A 25 0.24 9.03 2.62
CA GLY A 25 1.46 9.36 1.87
C GLY A 25 1.39 8.97 0.39
N GLN A 26 0.75 7.83 0.10
CA GLN A 26 0.56 7.30 -1.24
C GLN A 26 -0.52 8.06 -2.04
N LEU A 27 -1.62 8.47 -1.41
CA LEU A 27 -2.65 9.33 -1.99
C LEU A 27 -2.11 10.73 -2.25
N ALA A 28 -1.31 11.29 -1.35
CA ALA A 28 -0.64 12.57 -1.57
C ALA A 28 0.29 12.52 -2.80
N LYS A 29 0.90 11.35 -3.07
CA LYS A 29 1.71 11.13 -4.27
C LYS A 29 0.85 11.13 -5.55
N ALA A 30 -0.31 10.47 -5.55
CA ALA A 30 -1.26 10.55 -6.67
C ALA A 30 -1.75 11.99 -6.89
N GLY A 31 -2.02 12.74 -5.82
CA GLY A 31 -2.40 14.16 -5.91
C GLY A 31 -1.37 15.06 -6.56
N ARG A 32 -0.10 14.87 -6.20
CA ARG A 32 1.00 15.63 -6.82
C ARG A 32 1.20 15.25 -8.29
N TRP A 33 0.91 14.01 -8.66
CA TRP A 33 0.89 13.62 -10.06
C TRP A 33 -0.26 14.27 -10.83
N LEU A 34 -1.49 14.25 -10.29
CA LEU A 34 -2.64 14.95 -10.89
C LEU A 34 -2.33 16.42 -11.10
N ALA A 35 -1.82 17.11 -10.07
CA ALA A 35 -1.47 18.52 -10.16
C ALA A 35 -0.41 18.83 -11.24
N ALA A 36 0.44 17.86 -11.59
CA ALA A 36 1.50 18.01 -12.58
C ALA A 36 1.07 17.63 -14.00
N GLU A 37 0.26 16.58 -14.16
CA GLU A 37 -0.04 15.97 -15.48
C GLU A 37 -1.52 16.03 -15.87
N HIS A 38 -2.44 16.26 -14.93
CA HIS A 38 -3.89 16.31 -15.14
C HIS A 38 -4.51 17.46 -14.31
N PRO A 39 -4.10 18.72 -14.51
CA PRO A 39 -4.53 19.87 -13.69
C PRO A 39 -6.04 20.15 -13.77
N GLU A 40 -6.72 19.63 -14.79
CA GLU A 40 -8.17 19.69 -14.94
C GLU A 40 -8.94 18.83 -13.93
N ILE A 41 -8.27 17.85 -13.30
CA ILE A 41 -8.88 16.96 -12.31
C ILE A 41 -8.83 17.62 -10.93
N SER A 42 -9.99 18.07 -10.45
CA SER A 42 -10.10 18.80 -9.18
C SER A 42 -10.31 17.89 -7.98
N GLY A 43 -10.85 16.69 -8.20
CA GLY A 43 -11.08 15.72 -7.12
C GLY A 43 -11.30 14.29 -7.59
N PRO A 44 -11.56 13.37 -6.64
CA PRO A 44 -11.74 11.96 -6.94
C PRO A 44 -13.00 11.68 -7.78
N ALA A 45 -14.02 12.54 -7.70
CA ALA A 45 -15.23 12.40 -8.52
C ALA A 45 -14.95 12.57 -10.03
N ASP A 46 -13.88 13.29 -10.39
CA ASP A 46 -13.50 13.57 -11.77
C ASP A 46 -12.72 12.41 -12.41
N TRP A 47 -12.27 11.44 -11.61
CA TRP A 47 -11.51 10.31 -12.13
C TRP A 47 -12.36 9.45 -13.06
N THR A 48 -11.75 9.10 -14.19
CA THR A 48 -12.32 8.19 -15.17
C THR A 48 -11.50 6.90 -15.24
N ARG A 49 -12.01 5.91 -15.99
CA ARG A 49 -11.22 4.72 -16.33
C ARG A 49 -9.93 5.08 -17.06
N ALA A 50 -9.93 6.13 -17.90
CA ALA A 50 -8.73 6.60 -18.60
C ALA A 50 -7.71 7.19 -17.63
N THR A 51 -8.14 8.01 -16.66
CA THR A 51 -7.28 8.52 -15.59
C THR A 51 -6.64 7.38 -14.80
N CYS A 52 -7.41 6.33 -14.46
CA CYS A 52 -6.88 5.15 -13.78
C CYS A 52 -5.80 4.45 -14.60
N ALA A 53 -6.02 4.26 -15.90
CA ALA A 53 -5.04 3.65 -16.79
C ALA A 53 -3.75 4.50 -16.89
N SER A 54 -3.89 5.82 -16.99
CA SER A 54 -2.77 6.77 -16.97
C SER A 54 -1.98 6.68 -15.67
N TRP A 55 -2.68 6.63 -14.53
CA TRP A 55 -2.04 6.44 -13.23
C TRP A 55 -1.29 5.12 -13.13
N VAL A 56 -1.88 4.00 -13.57
CA VAL A 56 -1.21 2.69 -13.59
C VAL A 56 0.06 2.72 -14.44
N ALA A 57 -0.02 3.30 -15.64
CA ALA A 57 1.14 3.46 -16.52
C ALA A 57 2.22 4.35 -15.89
N ARG A 58 1.82 5.44 -15.22
CA ARG A 58 2.76 6.32 -14.52
C ARG A 58 3.47 5.61 -13.40
N VAL A 59 2.73 4.86 -12.56
CA VAL A 59 3.29 4.08 -11.45
C VAL A 59 4.28 3.03 -11.96
N ASP A 60 4.01 2.41 -13.10
CA ASP A 60 4.93 1.43 -13.68
C ASP A 60 6.26 2.06 -14.13
N ARG A 61 6.25 3.31 -14.60
CA ARG A 61 7.45 4.02 -15.03
C ARG A 61 8.07 4.90 -13.95
N MET A 62 7.48 4.92 -12.76
CA MET A 62 7.84 5.87 -11.71
C MET A 62 9.19 5.56 -11.09
N MET A 63 9.97 6.61 -10.88
CA MET A 63 11.28 6.59 -10.24
C MET A 63 11.21 7.05 -8.79
N ILE A 64 12.18 6.60 -7.99
CA ILE A 64 12.39 7.07 -6.62
C ILE A 64 12.66 8.58 -6.65
N GLY A 65 11.94 9.33 -5.82
CA GLY A 65 12.03 10.79 -5.75
C GLY A 65 10.96 11.53 -6.53
N GLU A 66 10.17 10.86 -7.37
CA GLU A 66 9.07 11.49 -8.09
C GLU A 66 7.82 11.66 -7.21
N PHE A 67 7.13 12.80 -7.38
CA PHE A 67 5.89 13.17 -6.69
C PHE A 67 5.93 12.98 -5.18
N ILE A 68 7.04 13.34 -4.55
CA ILE A 68 7.19 13.41 -3.09
C ILE A 68 7.63 14.81 -2.69
N GLN A 69 7.30 15.21 -1.46
CA GLN A 69 7.71 16.51 -0.93
C GLN A 69 9.11 16.47 -0.32
N ARG A 70 9.45 15.40 0.43
CA ARG A 70 10.73 15.27 1.11
C ARG A 70 11.66 14.33 0.32
N THR A 71 12.62 14.91 -0.39
CA THR A 71 13.57 14.17 -1.24
C THR A 71 14.86 13.77 -0.53
N VAL A 72 15.23 14.44 0.56
CA VAL A 72 16.49 14.21 1.30
C VAL A 72 16.67 12.75 1.70
N VAL A 73 15.60 12.09 2.16
CA VAL A 73 15.64 10.70 2.65
C VAL A 73 15.89 9.70 1.52
N VAL A 74 15.61 10.07 0.28
CA VAL A 74 15.78 9.20 -0.90
C VAL A 74 16.86 9.68 -1.85
N ALA A 75 17.65 10.68 -1.45
CA ALA A 75 18.63 11.33 -2.33
C ALA A 75 19.61 10.31 -2.95
N ALA A 76 20.11 9.36 -2.16
CA ALA A 76 21.07 8.35 -2.61
C ALA A 76 20.52 7.39 -3.69
N ARG A 77 19.20 7.21 -3.75
CA ARG A 77 18.52 6.27 -4.66
C ARG A 77 17.65 6.96 -5.70
N ARG A 78 17.75 8.28 -5.79
CA ARG A 78 16.91 9.08 -6.67
C ARG A 78 17.16 8.70 -8.12
N GLY A 79 16.09 8.54 -8.89
CA GLY A 79 16.17 8.12 -10.29
C GLY A 79 16.19 6.60 -10.50
N GLU A 80 16.37 5.79 -9.46
CA GLU A 80 16.16 4.34 -9.57
C GLU A 80 14.67 4.03 -9.77
N PRO A 81 14.32 2.96 -10.50
CA PRO A 81 12.94 2.49 -10.58
C PRO A 81 12.35 2.15 -9.20
N LEU A 82 11.06 2.45 -9.00
CA LEU A 82 10.35 1.96 -7.82
C LEU A 82 10.38 0.42 -7.77
N SER A 83 10.62 -0.12 -6.58
CA SER A 83 10.53 -1.57 -6.38
C SER A 83 9.13 -2.10 -6.74
N PRO A 84 9.00 -3.35 -7.23
CA PRO A 84 7.72 -3.94 -7.58
C PRO A 84 6.69 -3.90 -6.43
N ARG A 85 7.15 -4.14 -5.19
CA ARG A 85 6.30 -4.06 -3.98
C ARG A 85 5.81 -2.63 -3.72
N ALA A 86 6.65 -1.62 -3.94
CA ALA A 86 6.24 -0.22 -3.78
C ALA A 86 5.18 0.18 -4.82
N LYS A 87 5.36 -0.22 -6.09
CA LYS A 87 4.36 -0.01 -7.16
C LYS A 87 3.02 -0.65 -6.78
N ALA A 88 3.04 -1.91 -6.33
CA ALA A 88 1.83 -2.61 -5.91
C ALA A 88 1.15 -1.95 -4.70
N GLY A 89 1.92 -1.49 -3.72
CA GLY A 89 1.42 -0.74 -2.57
C GLY A 89 0.70 0.55 -2.96
N LEU A 90 1.25 1.27 -3.96
CA LEU A 90 0.70 2.54 -4.44
C LEU A 90 -0.64 2.34 -5.15
N LEU A 91 -0.70 1.35 -6.03
CA LEU A 91 -1.94 0.97 -6.69
C LEU A 91 -2.98 0.47 -5.68
N ASN A 92 -2.55 -0.27 -4.64
CA ASN A 92 -3.46 -0.77 -3.61
C ASN A 92 -4.05 0.35 -2.75
N ALA A 93 -3.25 1.36 -2.37
CA ALA A 93 -3.72 2.49 -1.58
C ALA A 93 -4.78 3.30 -2.35
N VAL A 94 -4.51 3.62 -3.63
CA VAL A 94 -5.45 4.35 -4.48
C VAL A 94 -6.71 3.53 -4.74
N ARG A 95 -6.59 2.22 -4.99
CA ARG A 95 -7.73 1.30 -5.15
C ARG A 95 -8.62 1.26 -3.91
N ALA A 96 -8.02 1.11 -2.73
CA ALA A 96 -8.77 1.04 -1.48
C ALA A 96 -9.54 2.35 -1.23
N PHE A 97 -8.88 3.49 -1.42
CA PHE A 97 -9.51 4.80 -1.31
C PHE A 97 -10.73 4.95 -2.24
N PHE A 98 -10.59 4.63 -3.54
CA PHE A 98 -11.71 4.74 -4.48
C PHE A 98 -12.85 3.77 -4.18
N ARG A 99 -12.53 2.55 -3.73
CA ARG A 99 -13.54 1.58 -3.27
C ARG A 99 -14.32 2.15 -2.09
N ASP A 100 -13.64 2.72 -1.10
CA ASP A 100 -14.29 3.27 0.09
C ASP A 100 -15.14 4.52 -0.28
N CYS A 101 -14.62 5.41 -1.13
CA CYS A 101 -15.39 6.56 -1.62
C CYS A 101 -16.66 6.17 -2.39
N GLN A 102 -16.61 5.10 -3.19
CA GLN A 102 -17.80 4.59 -3.89
C GLN A 102 -18.76 3.88 -2.93
N ALA A 103 -18.25 3.06 -2.01
CA ALA A 103 -19.06 2.35 -1.03
C ALA A 103 -19.81 3.28 -0.07
N TRP A 104 -19.23 4.45 0.22
CA TRP A 104 -19.87 5.50 1.01
C TRP A 104 -20.56 6.58 0.17
N GLU A 105 -20.69 6.35 -1.14
CA GLU A 105 -21.41 7.21 -2.07
C GLU A 105 -20.88 8.66 -2.12
N TRP A 106 -19.60 8.87 -1.81
CA TRP A 106 -18.95 10.19 -1.88
C TRP A 106 -18.63 10.59 -3.32
N ILE A 107 -18.54 9.62 -4.22
CA ILE A 107 -18.27 9.83 -5.65
C ILE A 107 -19.16 8.91 -6.50
N PRO A 108 -19.39 9.24 -7.78
CA PRO A 108 -20.13 8.34 -8.68
C PRO A 108 -19.34 7.07 -9.03
N CYS A 109 -20.05 5.96 -9.25
CA CYS A 109 -19.47 4.67 -9.65
C CYS A 109 -19.12 4.60 -11.16
N ARG A 110 -18.23 5.49 -11.63
CA ARG A 110 -17.81 5.58 -13.05
C ARG A 110 -16.92 4.43 -13.53
N PHE A 111 -16.25 3.75 -12.61
CA PHE A 111 -15.35 2.64 -12.90
C PHE A 111 -15.28 1.68 -11.70
N ASP A 112 -14.90 0.43 -11.96
CA ASP A 112 -14.57 -0.55 -10.92
C ASP A 112 -13.11 -0.34 -10.47
N PRO A 113 -12.84 0.10 -9.22
CA PRO A 113 -11.48 0.36 -8.74
C PRO A 113 -10.61 -0.89 -8.74
N VAL A 114 -11.17 -2.07 -8.47
CA VAL A 114 -10.41 -3.32 -8.36
C VAL A 114 -9.81 -3.69 -9.70
N ARG A 115 -10.60 -3.54 -10.78
CA ARG A 115 -10.15 -3.79 -12.15
C ARG A 115 -9.28 -2.64 -12.69
N ALA A 116 -9.75 -1.40 -12.58
CA ALA A 116 -9.12 -0.25 -13.22
C ALA A 116 -7.75 0.10 -12.63
N LEU A 117 -7.54 -0.16 -11.34
CA LEU A 117 -6.29 0.10 -10.64
C LEU A 117 -5.56 -1.20 -10.29
N SER A 118 -5.83 -2.29 -11.01
CA SER A 118 -5.17 -3.58 -10.77
C SER A 118 -3.66 -3.47 -10.97
N THR A 119 -2.90 -4.18 -10.14
CA THR A 119 -1.44 -4.23 -10.30
C THR A 119 -1.10 -4.98 -11.59
N PRO A 120 -0.31 -4.40 -12.52
CA PRO A 120 0.06 -5.05 -13.76
C PRO A 120 0.69 -6.44 -13.54
N ARG A 121 0.41 -7.38 -14.44
CA ARG A 121 0.95 -8.75 -14.37
C ARG A 121 2.48 -8.77 -14.38
N SER A 122 3.11 -7.90 -15.18
CA SER A 122 4.56 -7.71 -15.21
C SER A 122 5.13 -7.34 -13.84
N VAL A 123 4.48 -6.41 -13.13
CA VAL A 123 4.88 -6.00 -11.77
C VAL A 123 4.64 -7.13 -10.78
N LYS A 124 3.48 -7.80 -10.84
CA LYS A 124 3.16 -8.94 -9.94
C LYS A 124 4.16 -10.08 -10.09
N ALA A 125 4.60 -10.39 -11.31
CA ALA A 125 5.58 -11.44 -11.58
C ALA A 125 6.93 -11.20 -10.89
N LEU A 126 7.30 -9.93 -10.67
CA LEU A 126 8.51 -9.55 -9.94
C LEU A 126 8.34 -9.62 -8.41
N ILE A 127 7.12 -9.80 -7.91
CA ILE A 127 6.82 -9.95 -6.49
C ILE A 127 6.82 -11.44 -6.16
N GLY A 128 8.03 -12.00 -6.04
CA GLY A 128 8.23 -13.37 -5.59
C GLY A 128 8.23 -13.51 -4.06
N PRO A 129 8.02 -14.73 -3.53
CA PRO A 129 8.30 -15.02 -2.14
C PRO A 129 9.76 -14.65 -1.83
N LYS A 130 9.99 -14.04 -0.67
CA LYS A 130 11.34 -13.82 -0.14
C LYS A 130 11.54 -14.80 1.01
N PRO A 131 11.74 -16.10 0.73
CA PRO A 131 11.93 -17.08 1.78
C PRO A 131 13.13 -16.64 2.62
N ARG A 132 12.95 -16.59 3.93
CA ARG A 132 14.07 -16.39 4.85
C ARG A 132 14.64 -17.78 5.10
N VAL A 133 15.85 -18.03 4.59
CA VAL A 133 16.58 -19.24 4.95
C VAL A 133 16.89 -19.16 6.44
N ILE A 134 16.46 -20.18 7.19
CA ILE A 134 16.81 -20.34 8.59
C ILE A 134 18.11 -21.13 8.60
N ALA A 135 19.16 -20.58 9.21
CA ALA A 135 20.44 -21.29 9.33
C ALA A 135 20.27 -22.54 10.20
N ASP A 136 21.04 -23.59 9.93
CA ASP A 136 20.90 -24.89 10.60
C ASP A 136 21.05 -24.79 12.12
N ASP A 137 21.90 -23.89 12.62
CA ASP A 137 22.09 -23.68 14.06
C ASP A 137 20.86 -22.99 14.70
N ILE A 138 20.24 -22.03 14.01
CA ILE A 138 18.99 -21.40 14.42
C ILE A 138 17.86 -22.43 14.37
N TRP A 139 17.84 -23.27 13.34
CA TRP A 139 16.85 -24.34 13.21
C TRP A 139 16.97 -25.36 14.35
N ALA A 140 18.19 -25.78 14.69
CA ALA A 140 18.44 -26.66 15.83
C ALA A 140 18.01 -26.03 17.17
N LYS A 141 18.26 -24.74 17.38
CA LYS A 141 17.80 -24.00 18.57
C LYS A 141 16.28 -23.92 18.63
N LEU A 142 15.60 -23.67 17.51
CA LEU A 142 14.14 -23.64 17.45
C LEU A 142 13.53 -25.01 17.72
N LEU A 143 14.10 -26.09 17.16
CA LEU A 143 13.69 -27.47 17.44
C LEU A 143 13.87 -27.82 18.92
N TRP A 144 15.04 -27.51 19.48
CA TRP A 144 15.32 -27.77 20.89
C TRP A 144 14.38 -26.99 21.81
N ALA A 145 14.15 -25.70 21.53
CA ALA A 145 13.22 -24.87 22.28
C ALA A 145 11.78 -25.39 22.19
N GLY A 146 11.34 -25.89 21.02
CA GLY A 146 10.01 -26.48 20.87
C GLY A 146 9.83 -27.78 21.66
N LEU A 147 10.88 -28.60 21.76
CA LEU A 147 10.86 -29.86 22.52
C LEU A 147 10.97 -29.67 24.04
N ASN A 148 11.57 -28.57 24.49
CA ASN A 148 11.80 -28.29 25.91
C ASN A 148 10.94 -27.11 26.42
N LEU A 149 9.86 -26.79 25.71
CA LEU A 149 8.99 -25.66 26.07
C LEU A 149 8.20 -26.00 27.34
N GLU A 150 8.39 -25.23 28.41
CA GLU A 150 7.65 -25.40 29.65
C GLU A 150 6.51 -24.38 29.78
N PRO A 151 5.47 -24.65 30.59
CA PRO A 151 4.38 -23.69 30.84
C PRO A 151 4.85 -22.32 31.34
N ALA A 152 6.00 -22.26 32.02
CA ALA A 152 6.59 -21.02 32.54
C ALA A 152 7.23 -20.14 31.45
N ASP A 153 7.61 -20.73 30.30
CA ASP A 153 8.23 -20.01 29.16
C ASP A 153 7.20 -19.28 28.29
N VAL A 154 5.92 -19.64 28.43
CA VAL A 154 4.83 -19.05 27.68
C VAL A 154 4.28 -17.86 28.46
N PRO A 155 4.33 -16.62 27.94
CA PRO A 155 3.79 -15.47 28.65
C PRO A 155 2.30 -15.67 28.94
N PRO A 156 1.81 -15.25 30.12
CA PRO A 156 0.40 -15.42 30.48
C PRO A 156 -0.50 -14.75 29.43
N ARG A 157 -1.54 -15.48 29.00
CA ARG A 157 -2.45 -15.15 27.88
C ARG A 157 -2.85 -13.66 27.85
N SER A 158 -2.21 -12.86 27.01
CA SER A 158 -2.73 -11.54 26.65
C SER A 158 -3.73 -11.67 25.49
N GLY A 159 -4.97 -12.04 25.81
CA GLY A 159 -6.18 -11.72 25.03
C GLY A 159 -6.40 -12.33 23.63
N GLN A 160 -5.43 -13.02 23.02
CA GLN A 160 -5.62 -13.67 21.71
C GLN A 160 -5.09 -15.10 21.76
N ALA A 161 -5.97 -16.04 22.10
CA ALA A 161 -5.71 -17.46 21.94
C ALA A 161 -6.29 -17.93 20.61
N TYR A 162 -5.43 -18.37 19.70
CA TYR A 162 -5.86 -19.28 18.65
C TYR A 162 -5.92 -20.70 19.24
N PRO A 163 -7.00 -21.46 19.00
CA PRO A 163 -7.05 -22.85 19.44
C PRO A 163 -5.91 -23.63 18.77
N ILE A 164 -5.11 -24.29 19.57
CA ILE A 164 -4.35 -25.46 19.12
C ILE A 164 -5.29 -26.64 19.38
N GLU A 165 -5.69 -27.34 18.31
CA GLU A 165 -6.28 -28.66 18.43
C GLU A 165 -5.23 -29.66 18.92
#